data_AF-A0A820GKK8-F1
#
_entry.id   AF-A0A820GKK8-F1
#
_cell.length_a   1.000
_cell.length_b   1.000
_cell.length_c   1.000
_cell.angle_alpha   90.00
_cell.angle_beta   90.00
_cell.angle_gamma   90.00
#
_symmetry.space_group_name_H-M   'P 1'
#
loop_
_entity.id
_entity.type
_entity.pdbx_description
1 polymer ?
#
loop_
_entity_poly.entity_id
_entity_poly.type
_entity_poly.pdbx_seq_one_letter_code
_entity_poly.pdbx_strand_id
1 'polypeptide(L)' 'NGGLAPGWFLDRILIEDVNTHHIYEFPCNRWLAKDEDDKQIARLLFPKAATEGKSFFILGEKKN' A
#
# COMPACT_ATOMS: atom_id res chain seq x y z
N ASN A 1 5.17 14.05 -1.22
CA ASN A 1 6.56 13.86 -1.68
C ASN A 1 7.35 15.15 -1.48
N GLY A 2 7.85 15.42 -0.28
CA GLY A 2 8.64 16.63 0.02
C GLY A 2 9.76 16.32 1.03
N GLY A 3 10.84 17.10 1.02
CA GLY A 3 12.06 16.84 1.80
C GLY A 3 13.22 16.33 0.94
N LEU A 4 14.39 16.11 1.56
CA LEU A 4 15.66 15.78 0.89
C LEU A 4 15.72 14.36 0.29
N ALA A 5 14.88 13.43 0.77
CA ALA A 5 14.79 12.08 0.25
C ALA A 5 13.35 11.57 0.44
N PRO A 6 12.41 11.98 -0.43
CA PRO A 6 11.00 11.73 -0.21
C PRO A 6 10.54 10.37 -0.75
N GLY A 7 11.42 9.57 -1.37
CA GLY A 7 11.09 8.27 -1.94
C GLY A 7 10.90 7.18 -0.88
N TRP A 8 9.88 6.35 -1.05
CA TRP A 8 9.55 5.26 -0.13
C TRP A 8 9.58 3.93 -0.85
N PHE A 9 10.45 3.00 -0.45
CA PHE A 9 10.33 1.62 -0.90
C PHE A 9 9.24 0.92 -0.09
N LEU A 10 8.20 0.43 -0.77
CA LEU A 10 7.11 -0.30 -0.15
C LEU A 10 7.18 -1.78 -0.54
N ASP A 11 7.48 -2.64 0.42
CA ASP A 11 7.45 -4.10 0.26
C ASP A 11 6.01 -4.60 0.15
N ARG A 12 5.20 -4.40 1.20
CA ARG A 12 3.81 -4.85 1.28
C ARG A 12 2.99 -4.05 2.29
N ILE A 13 1.67 -4.15 2.18
CA ILE A 13 0.71 -3.68 3.19
C ILE A 13 0.04 -4.90 3.82
N LEU A 14 -0.08 -4.89 5.15
CA LEU A 14 -0.86 -5.86 5.91
C LEU A 14 -2.05 -5.15 6.54
N ILE A 15 -3.26 -5.65 6.31
CA ILE A 15 -4.49 -5.13 6.92
C ILE A 15 -5.09 -6.24 7.77
N GLU A 16 -5.33 -5.95 9.04
CA GLU A 16 -6.07 -6.85 9.93
C GLU A 16 -7.51 -6.36 10.05
N ASP A 17 -8.47 -7.25 9.79
CA ASP A 17 -9.86 -7.02 10.14
C ASP A 17 -10.04 -7.27 11.65
N VAL A 18 -10.31 -6.20 12.39
CA VAL A 18 -10.43 -6.23 13.86
C VAL A 18 -11.54 -7.15 14.39
N ASN A 19 -12.53 -7.51 13.55
CA ASN A 19 -13.62 -8.38 13.97
C ASN A 19 -13.31 -9.86 13.71
N THR A 20 -12.61 -10.15 12.61
CA THR A 20 -12.33 -11.52 12.17
C THR A 20 -10.89 -11.97 12.43
N HIS A 21 -10.01 -11.04 12.83
CA HIS A 21 -8.56 -11.19 12.91
C HIS A 21 -7.92 -11.71 11.61
N HIS A 22 -8.62 -11.56 10.49
CA HIS A 22 -8.11 -11.97 9.20
C HIS A 22 -7.10 -10.94 8.68
N ILE A 23 -5.94 -11.42 8.23
CA ILE A 23 -4.87 -10.58 7.69
C ILE A 23 -4.88 -10.64 6.17
N TYR A 24 -5.06 -9.49 5.54
CA TYR A 24 -4.98 -9.32 4.09
C TYR A 24 -3.60 -8.75 3.73
N GLU A 25 -2.87 -9.45 2.85
CA GLU A 25 -1.55 -9.04 2.35
C GLU A 25 -1.67 -8.43 0.96
N PHE A 26 -1.18 -7.20 0.78
CA PHE A 26 -1.09 -6.50 -0.50
C PHE A 26 0.38 -6.32 -0.87
N PRO A 27 0.97 -7.21 -1.68
CA PRO A 27 2.35 -7.08 -2.11
C PRO A 27 2.52 -5.89 -3.07
N CYS A 28 3.60 -5.12 -2.90
CA CYS A 28 3.94 -3.96 -3.73
C CYS A 28 5.34 -4.10 -4.35
N ASN A 29 6.37 -4.31 -3.53
CA ASN A 29 7.79 -4.44 -3.91
C ASN A 29 8.28 -3.36 -4.89
N ARG A 30 7.88 -2.10 -4.66
CA ARG A 30 8.19 -0.99 -5.57
C ARG A 30 8.42 0.34 -4.85
N TRP A 31 9.13 1.24 -5.52
CA TRP A 31 9.41 2.59 -5.02
C TRP A 31 8.24 3.54 -5.27
N LEU A 32 7.82 4.29 -4.26
CA LEU A 32 6.89 5.41 -4.37
C LEU A 32 7.70 6.70 -4.39
N ALA A 33 8.28 7.01 -5.54
CA ALA A 33 9.24 8.09 -5.71
C ALA A 33 9.05 8.77 -7.07
N LYS A 34 9.56 10.00 -7.24
CA LYS A 34 9.51 10.70 -8.54
C LYS A 34 10.80 10.48 -9.37
N ASP A 35 11.81 9.95 -8.72
CA ASP A 35 13.19 9.82 -9.15
C ASP A 35 13.68 8.37 -9.18
N GLU A 36 12.94 7.43 -8.58
CA GLU A 36 13.22 5.99 -8.58
C GLU A 36 12.14 5.19 -9.33
N ASP A 37 12.52 3.98 -9.80
CA ASP A 37 11.64 3.01 -10.46
C ASP A 37 10.84 3.60 -11.64
N ASP A 38 9.51 3.53 -11.62
CA ASP A 38 8.63 4.07 -12.66
C ASP A 38 8.20 5.53 -12.41
N LYS A 39 8.81 6.20 -11.43
CA LYS A 39 8.55 7.61 -11.07
C LYS A 39 7.11 7.88 -10.61
N GLN A 40 6.39 6.85 -10.17
CA GLN A 40 5.03 6.96 -9.64
C GLN A 40 5.02 6.97 -8.10
N ILE A 41 4.20 7.85 -7.52
CA ILE A 41 4.01 7.97 -6.07
C ILE A 41 2.68 7.39 -5.58
N ALA A 42 1.90 6.78 -6.47
CA ALA A 42 0.61 6.16 -6.18
C ALA A 42 0.50 4.84 -6.95
N ARG A 43 -0.08 3.81 -6.31
CA ARG A 43 -0.22 2.47 -6.88
C ARG A 43 -1.54 1.84 -6.45
N LEU A 44 -2.18 1.12 -7.37
CA LEU A 44 -3.31 0.26 -7.06
C LEU A 44 -2.78 -1.14 -6.76
N LEU A 45 -3.12 -1.68 -5.58
CA LEU A 45 -2.67 -3.00 -5.13
C LEU A 45 -3.88 -3.93 -4.94
N PHE A 46 -3.65 -5.22 -5.16
CA PHE A 46 -4.65 -6.27 -4.96
C PHE A 46 -4.16 -7.24 -3.88
N PRO A 47 -5.08 -7.80 -3.07
CA PRO A 47 -4.69 -8.74 -2.03
C PRO A 47 -4.19 -10.06 -2.66
N LYS A 48 -3.18 -10.67 -2.05
CA LYS A 48 -2.55 -11.92 -2.52
C LYS A 48 -3.50 -13.11 -2.53
N ALA A 49 -4.48 -13.14 -1.63
CA ALA A 49 -5.53 -14.13 -1.58
C ALA A 49 -6.87 -13.41 -1.40
N ALA A 50 -7.58 -13.16 -2.50
CA ALA A 50 -8.96 -12.72 -2.45
C ALA A 50 -9.86 -13.92 -2.10
N THR A 51 -9.83 -14.37 -0.83
CA THR A 51 -10.90 -15.22 -0.33
C THR A 51 -12.14 -14.35 -0.17
N GLU A 52 -13.04 -14.50 -1.15
CA GLU A 52 -14.42 -14.00 -1.21
C GLU A 52 -14.58 -12.48 -1.32
N GLY A 53 -14.58 -11.97 -2.56
CA GLY A 53 -15.36 -10.79 -2.97
C GLY A 53 -15.09 -9.44 -2.29
N LYS A 54 -14.14 -9.33 -1.36
CA LYS A 54 -13.87 -8.11 -0.60
C LYS A 54 -12.99 -7.16 -1.41
N SER A 55 -13.56 -6.01 -1.74
CA SER A 55 -12.82 -4.86 -2.29
C SER A 55 -12.34 -3.97 -1.15
N PHE A 56 -11.05 -3.65 -1.12
CA PHE A 56 -10.47 -2.76 -0.12
C PHE A 56 -10.17 -1.40 -0.75
N PHE A 57 -10.72 -0.33 -0.18
CA PHE A 57 -10.37 1.05 -0.50
C PHE A 57 -9.51 1.58 0.64
N ILE A 58 -8.20 1.73 0.42
CA ILE A 58 -7.32 2.31 1.44
C ILE A 58 -7.42 3.83 1.33
N LEU A 59 -8.18 4.45 2.25
CA LEU A 59 -8.19 5.90 2.44
C LEU A 59 -7.10 6.26 3.45
N GLY A 60 -5.99 6.81 2.95
CA GLY A 60 -4.94 7.34 3.82
C GLY A 60 -5.33 8.71 4.35
N GLU A 61 -5.85 8.78 5.59
CA GLU A 61 -5.94 10.07 6.28
C GLU A 61 -4.57 10.43 6.86
N LYS A 62 -3.93 11.44 6.26
CA LYS A 62 -2.75 12.07 6.87
C LYS A 62 -3.22 12.88 8.08
N LYS A 63 -3.04 12.34 9.29
CA LYS A 63 -3.09 13.17 10.51
C LYS A 63 -1.87 14.08 10.49
N ASN A 64 -2.14 15.39 10.54
CA ASN A 64 -1.13 16.44 10.74
C ASN A 64 -0.52 16.33 12.14
#